data_AF-A0A9E2U7M6-F1
#
_entry.id   AF-A0A9E2U7M6-F1
#
_cell.length_a   1.000
_cell.length_b   1.000
_cell.length_c   1.000
_cell.angle_alpha   90.00
_cell.angle_beta   90.00
_cell.angle_gamma   90.00
#
_symmetry.space_group_name_H-M   'P 1'
#
loop_
_entity.id
_entity.type
_entity.pdbx_description
1 polymer ?
#
loop_
_entity_poly.entity_id
_entity_poly.type
_entity_poly.pdbx_seq_one_letter_code
_entity_poly.pdbx_strand_id
1 'polypeptide(L)'
;MKRIEPRITATVALTIGLGACVTPPMAPTIPVAPGPNKSFDAFAADQAVCHQYATAQTAPQAYAATNQAVGAALLTTALGAAIGGAVGGGHAAGIGAASGAALGTFGGAANSG
;
A
#
# COMPACT_ATOMS: atom_id res chain seq x y z
N MET A 1 37.73 -5.44 -5.95
CA MET A 1 36.32 -5.82 -5.65
C MET A 1 36.11 -5.66 -4.15
N LYS A 2 35.45 -4.57 -3.72
CA LYS A 2 35.31 -4.21 -2.30
C LYS A 2 34.17 -5.07 -1.72
N ARG A 3 34.49 -5.97 -0.79
CA ARG A 3 33.52 -6.84 -0.13
C ARG A 3 32.57 -5.97 0.68
N ILE A 4 31.35 -5.78 0.17
CA ILE A 4 30.27 -5.15 0.92
C ILE A 4 29.91 -6.13 2.03
N GLU A 5 30.05 -5.72 3.30
CA GLU A 5 29.69 -6.57 4.43
C GLU A 5 28.18 -6.78 4.49
N PRO A 6 27.70 -8.03 4.65
CA PRO A 6 26.27 -8.34 4.67
C PRO A 6 25.52 -7.65 5.83
N ARG A 7 26.26 -7.28 6.88
CA ARG A 7 25.75 -6.50 8.01
C ARG A 7 25.32 -5.09 7.61
N ILE A 8 26.07 -4.42 6.73
CA ILE A 8 25.78 -3.05 6.30
C ILE A 8 24.53 -3.06 5.39
N THR A 9 24.41 -4.06 4.52
CA THR A 9 23.23 -4.22 3.65
C THR A 9 21.95 -4.46 4.46
N ALA A 10 22.01 -5.27 5.52
CA ALA A 10 20.86 -5.55 6.38
C ALA A 10 20.38 -4.30 7.13
N THR A 11 21.30 -3.50 7.67
CA THR A 11 20.95 -2.27 8.41
C THR A 11 20.29 -1.23 7.50
N VAL A 12 20.81 -1.04 6.28
CA VAL A 12 20.22 -0.09 5.32
C VAL A 12 18.82 -0.53 4.92
N ALA A 13 18.63 -1.82 4.60
CA ALA A 13 17.32 -2.37 4.26
C ALA A 13 16.29 -2.18 5.40
N LEU A 14 16.71 -2.40 6.64
CA LEU A 14 15.87 -2.20 7.82
C LEU A 14 15.43 -0.73 7.97
N THR A 15 16.36 0.21 7.84
CA THR A 15 16.06 1.66 7.99
C THR A 15 15.10 2.18 6.94
N ILE A 16 15.17 1.68 5.70
CA ILE A 16 14.25 2.07 4.62
C ILE A 16 12.85 1.49 4.89
N GLY A 17 12.75 0.28 5.44
CA GLY A 17 11.47 -0.36 5.77
C GLY A 17 10.67 0.36 6.85
N LEU A 18 11.34 1.00 7.82
CA LEU A 18 10.68 1.71 8.94
C LEU A 18 9.99 3.03 8.52
N GLY A 19 10.35 3.61 7.37
CA GLY A 19 9.87 4.93 6.94
C GLY A 19 8.69 4.94 5.96
N ALA A 20 8.21 3.78 5.49
CA ALA A 20 7.30 3.69 4.35
C ALA A 20 5.81 3.48 4.70
N CYS A 21 5.43 3.43 5.98
CA CYS A 21 4.09 2.99 6.40
C CYS A 21 3.08 4.12 6.68
N VAL A 22 2.98 5.16 5.84
CA VAL A 22 1.88 6.15 5.97
C VAL A 22 0.87 5.95 4.86
N THR A 23 -0.26 5.32 5.18
CA THR A 23 -1.42 5.15 4.30
C THR A 23 -2.60 6.01 4.76
N PRO A 24 -3.28 6.70 3.83
CA PRO A 24 -4.49 7.45 4.15
C PRO A 24 -5.65 6.49 4.46
N PRO A 25 -6.42 6.69 5.54
CA PRO A 25 -7.55 5.83 5.87
C PRO A 25 -8.67 5.98 4.83
N MET A 26 -9.18 4.85 4.35
CA MET A 26 -10.26 4.78 3.35
C MET A 26 -11.65 5.04 3.95
N ALA A 27 -11.78 5.07 5.28
CA ALA A 27 -13.03 5.21 6.00
C ALA A 27 -12.90 6.06 7.28
N PRO A 28 -13.99 6.74 7.71
CA PRO A 28 -14.01 7.48 8.96
C PRO A 28 -13.89 6.54 10.17
N THR A 29 -12.98 6.84 11.08
CA THR A 29 -12.74 6.07 12.32
C THR A 29 -13.61 6.51 13.49
N ILE A 30 -14.40 7.57 13.33
CA ILE A 30 -15.21 8.16 14.40
C ILE A 30 -16.69 8.05 14.02
N PRO A 31 -17.51 7.33 14.82
CA PRO A 31 -18.94 7.28 14.61
C PRO A 31 -19.58 8.65 14.89
N VAL A 32 -20.52 9.05 14.04
CA VAL A 32 -21.29 10.29 14.18
C VAL A 32 -22.70 9.95 14.67
N ALA A 33 -23.23 10.76 15.60
CA ALA A 33 -24.57 10.61 16.15
C ALA A 33 -25.47 11.80 15.76
N PRO A 34 -26.81 11.64 15.77
CA PRO A 34 -27.75 12.75 15.53
C PRO A 34 -27.53 13.88 16.54
N GLY A 35 -27.57 15.13 16.07
CA GLY A 35 -27.53 16.29 16.96
C GLY A 35 -28.81 16.43 17.81
N PRO A 36 -28.76 17.21 18.91
CA PRO A 36 -29.94 17.47 19.73
C PRO A 36 -31.07 18.06 18.87
N ASN A 37 -32.28 17.50 19.01
CA ASN A 37 -33.50 17.84 18.26
C ASN A 37 -33.62 17.30 16.82
N LYS A 38 -32.73 16.41 16.34
CA LYS A 38 -32.88 15.75 15.02
C LYS A 38 -33.38 14.31 15.18
N SER A 39 -34.40 13.92 14.40
CA SER A 39 -34.87 12.53 14.37
C SER A 39 -33.84 11.60 13.73
N PHE A 40 -33.82 10.34 14.15
CA PHE A 40 -32.89 9.34 13.59
C PHE A 40 -33.11 9.14 12.09
N ASP A 41 -34.35 9.13 11.63
CA ASP A 41 -34.71 8.97 10.22
C ASP A 41 -34.12 10.08 9.34
N ALA A 42 -34.28 11.33 9.77
CA ALA A 42 -33.69 12.48 9.08
C ALA A 42 -32.16 12.50 9.11
N PHE A 43 -31.53 11.81 10.06
CA PHE A 43 -30.08 11.64 10.13
C PHE A 43 -29.60 10.51 9.23
N ALA A 44 -30.33 9.40 9.16
CA ALA A 44 -30.01 8.27 8.28
C ALA A 44 -30.06 8.70 6.80
N ALA A 45 -31.06 9.48 6.41
CA ALA A 45 -31.16 10.03 5.05
C ALA A 45 -29.96 10.94 4.70
N ASP A 46 -29.58 11.83 5.62
CA ASP A 46 -28.43 12.73 5.46
C ASP A 46 -27.10 11.97 5.42
N GLN A 47 -26.91 10.98 6.29
CA GLN A 47 -25.74 10.10 6.27
C GLN A 47 -25.61 9.36 4.95
N ALA A 48 -26.69 8.81 4.41
CA ALA A 48 -26.65 8.09 3.13
C ALA A 48 -26.12 8.99 2.00
N VAL A 49 -26.61 10.23 1.92
CA VAL A 49 -26.15 11.23 0.94
C VAL A 49 -24.69 11.60 1.20
N CYS A 50 -24.32 11.84 2.45
CA CYS A 50 -22.97 12.22 2.83
C CYS A 50 -21.96 11.11 2.50
N HIS A 51 -22.31 9.84 2.75
CA HIS A 51 -21.49 8.69 2.38
C HIS A 51 -21.33 8.54 0.87
N GLN A 52 -22.40 8.72 0.10
CA GLN A 52 -22.31 8.68 -1.37
C GLN A 52 -21.40 9.80 -1.90
N TYR A 53 -21.54 11.02 -1.39
CA TYR A 53 -20.69 12.15 -1.75
C TYR A 53 -19.23 11.91 -1.37
N ALA A 54 -18.97 11.47 -0.13
CA ALA A 54 -17.62 11.16 0.33
C ALA A 54 -16.97 10.07 -0.53
N THR A 55 -17.70 9.01 -0.87
CA THR A 55 -17.21 7.92 -1.74
C THR A 55 -16.90 8.44 -3.14
N ALA A 56 -17.74 9.31 -3.71
CA ALA A 56 -17.48 9.92 -5.01
C ALA A 56 -16.23 10.81 -5.00
N GLN A 57 -15.98 11.51 -3.89
CA GLN A 57 -14.82 12.38 -3.71
C GLN A 57 -13.51 11.61 -3.49
N THR A 58 -13.56 10.40 -2.95
CA THR A 58 -12.37 9.56 -2.67
C THR A 58 -12.13 8.46 -3.71
N ALA A 59 -13.12 8.11 -4.52
CA ALA A 59 -13.01 7.11 -5.58
C ALA A 59 -11.82 7.35 -6.55
N PRO A 60 -11.56 8.58 -7.07
CA PRO A 60 -10.42 8.79 -7.96
C PRO A 60 -9.06 8.57 -7.28
N GLN A 61 -8.95 8.92 -5.99
CA GLN A 61 -7.74 8.74 -5.19
C GLN A 61 -7.56 7.27 -4.81
N ALA A 62 -8.64 6.54 -4.51
CA ALA A 62 -8.61 5.11 -4.28
C ALA A 62 -8.18 4.34 -5.54
N TYR A 63 -8.68 4.75 -6.71
CA TYR A 63 -8.28 4.17 -8.00
C TYR A 63 -6.83 4.50 -8.34
N ALA A 64 -6.39 5.74 -8.10
CA ALA A 64 -4.99 6.13 -8.25
C ALA A 64 -4.08 5.33 -7.32
N ALA A 65 -4.45 5.17 -6.04
CA ALA A 65 -3.68 4.40 -5.07
C ALA A 65 -3.56 2.92 -5.48
N THR A 66 -4.63 2.33 -6.01
CA THR A 66 -4.62 0.97 -6.56
C THR A 66 -3.66 0.84 -7.74
N ASN A 67 -3.72 1.77 -8.70
CA ASN A 67 -2.84 1.75 -9.86
C ASN A 67 -1.37 1.98 -9.49
N GLN A 68 -1.09 2.86 -8.53
CA GLN A 68 0.26 3.09 -8.00
C GLN A 68 0.78 1.84 -7.28
N ALA A 69 -0.06 1.15 -6.51
CA ALA A 69 0.30 -0.10 -5.84
C ALA A 69 0.64 -1.20 -6.86
N VAL A 70 -0.17 -1.36 -7.91
CA VAL A 70 0.09 -2.32 -8.99
C VAL A 70 1.37 -1.95 -9.74
N GLY A 71 1.55 -0.68 -10.09
CA GLY A 71 2.76 -0.20 -10.77
C GLY A 71 4.02 -0.44 -9.95
N ALA A 72 3.98 -0.13 -8.65
CA ALA A 72 5.08 -0.38 -7.72
C ALA A 72 5.37 -1.88 -7.53
N ALA A 73 4.33 -2.73 -7.45
CA ALA A 73 4.49 -4.18 -7.37
C ALA A 73 5.13 -4.76 -8.63
N LEU A 74 4.73 -4.29 -9.82
CA LEU A 74 5.34 -4.70 -11.08
C LEU A 74 6.81 -4.25 -11.17
N LEU A 75 7.10 -3.00 -10.82
CA LEU A 75 8.46 -2.45 -10.80
C LEU A 75 9.37 -3.23 -9.84
N THR A 76 8.92 -3.50 -8.61
CA THR A 76 9.69 -4.24 -7.60
C THR A 76 9.89 -5.71 -7.97
N THR A 77 8.87 -6.35 -8.56
CA THR A 77 8.99 -7.72 -9.10
C THR A 77 10.00 -7.78 -10.23
N ALA A 78 9.89 -6.87 -11.21
CA ALA A 78 10.80 -6.83 -12.35
C ALA A 78 12.25 -6.54 -11.92
N LEU A 79 12.43 -5.60 -11.00
CA LEU A 79 13.74 -5.27 -10.44
C LEU A 79 14.33 -6.45 -9.66
N GLY A 80 13.52 -7.11 -8.82
CA GLY A 80 13.92 -8.30 -8.08
C GLY A 80 14.31 -9.46 -8.99
N ALA A 81 13.54 -9.70 -10.06
CA ALA A 81 13.83 -10.70 -11.08
C ALA A 81 15.15 -10.42 -11.81
N ALA A 82 15.36 -9.15 -12.22
CA ALA A 82 16.56 -8.73 -12.93
C ALA A 82 17.82 -8.88 -12.07
N ILE A 83 17.78 -8.41 -10.82
CA ILE A 83 18.90 -8.52 -9.88
C ILE A 83 19.16 -10.00 -9.55
N GLY A 84 18.12 -10.78 -9.25
CA GLY A 84 18.24 -12.21 -8.96
C GLY A 84 18.82 -12.99 -10.14
N GLY A 85 18.40 -12.67 -11.37
CA GLY A 85 18.91 -13.28 -12.59
C GLY A 85 20.36 -12.93 -12.89
N ALA A 86 20.75 -11.67 -12.70
CA ALA A 86 22.12 -11.23 -12.91
C ALA A 86 23.11 -11.86 -11.92
N VAL A 87 22.66 -12.15 -10.70
CA VAL A 87 23.53 -12.70 -9.64
C VAL A 87 23.56 -14.23 -9.63
N GLY A 88 22.47 -14.91 -9.96
CA GLY A 88 22.38 -16.38 -9.80
C GLY A 88 21.64 -17.14 -10.90
N GLY A 89 21.40 -16.53 -12.06
CA GLY A 89 20.71 -17.18 -13.19
C GLY A 89 19.21 -17.41 -12.97
N GLY A 90 18.59 -18.28 -13.79
CA GLY A 90 17.13 -18.40 -13.85
C GLY A 90 16.43 -18.79 -12.54
N HIS A 91 17.06 -19.63 -11.71
CA HIS A 91 16.51 -20.01 -10.41
C HIS A 91 16.51 -18.82 -9.43
N ALA A 92 17.59 -18.06 -9.39
CA ALA A 92 17.68 -16.86 -8.54
C ALA A 92 16.83 -15.70 -9.08
N ALA A 93 16.60 -15.63 -10.40
CA ALA A 93 15.61 -14.70 -10.99
C ALA A 93 14.20 -14.97 -10.46
N GLY A 94 13.80 -16.25 -10.36
CA GLY A 94 12.51 -16.63 -9.78
C GLY A 94 12.39 -16.23 -8.30
N ILE A 95 13.43 -16.47 -7.51
CA ILE A 95 13.47 -16.08 -6.08
C ILE A 95 13.45 -14.56 -5.94
N GLY A 96 14.20 -13.84 -6.77
CA GLY A 96 14.22 -12.38 -6.81
C GLY A 96 12.87 -11.77 -7.21
N ALA A 97 12.19 -12.37 -8.19
CA ALA A 97 10.85 -11.98 -8.60
C ALA A 97 9.83 -12.22 -7.47
N ALA A 98 9.85 -13.40 -6.86
CA ALA A 98 8.92 -13.77 -5.80
C ALA A 98 9.08 -12.87 -4.56
N SER A 99 10.34 -12.63 -4.15
CA SER A 99 10.64 -11.74 -3.02
C SER A 99 10.34 -10.28 -3.33
N GLY A 100 10.61 -9.80 -4.55
CA GLY A 100 10.21 -8.48 -5.03
C GLY A 100 8.69 -8.28 -5.05
N ALA A 101 7.95 -9.29 -5.52
CA ALA A 101 6.49 -9.29 -5.54
C ALA A 101 5.91 -9.31 -4.12
N ALA A 102 6.46 -10.12 -3.22
CA ALA A 102 6.07 -10.14 -1.82
C ALA A 102 6.27 -8.76 -1.19
N LEU A 103 7.46 -8.17 -1.29
CA LEU A 103 7.74 -6.86 -0.71
C LEU A 103 6.89 -5.73 -1.34
N GLY A 104 6.67 -5.79 -2.65
CA GLY A 104 5.79 -4.86 -3.36
C GLY A 104 4.32 -4.99 -2.96
N THR A 105 3.84 -6.22 -2.71
CA THR A 105 2.47 -6.47 -2.24
C THR A 105 2.31 -6.14 -0.76
N PHE A 106 3.27 -6.36 0.12
CA PHE A 106 3.16 -5.94 1.53
C PHE A 106 3.22 -4.41 1.69
N GLY A 107 4.06 -3.72 0.90
CA GLY A 107 4.07 -2.26 0.86
C GLY A 107 2.79 -1.64 0.26
N GLY A 108 2.14 -2.35 -0.68
CA GLY A 108 0.87 -1.93 -1.27
C GLY A 108 -0.39 -2.39 -0.51
N ALA A 109 -0.37 -3.53 0.18
CA ALA A 109 -1.52 -4.11 0.88
C ALA A 109 -1.80 -3.44 2.23
N ALA A 110 -0.82 -2.73 2.80
CA ALA A 110 -1.06 -1.80 3.91
C ALA A 110 -2.04 -0.65 3.56
N ASN A 111 -2.43 -0.53 2.28
CA ASN A 111 -3.36 0.49 1.75
C ASN A 111 -4.77 -0.07 1.43
N SER A 112 -5.04 -1.36 1.65
CA SER A 112 -6.31 -2.01 1.25
C SER A 112 -7.13 -2.60 2.41
N GLY A 113 -6.88 -2.16 3.66
CA GLY A 113 -7.59 -2.61 4.86
C GLY A 113 -8.36 -1.50 5.55
#